data_AF-A0A2I0PFD2-F1
#
_entry.id   AF-A0A2I0PFD2-F1
#
_cell.length_a   1.000
_cell.length_b   1.000
_cell.length_c   1.000
_cell.angle_alpha   90.00
_cell.angle_beta   90.00
_cell.angle_gamma   90.00
#
_symmetry.space_group_name_H-M   'P 1'
#
loop_
_entity.id
_entity.type
_entity.pdbx_description
1 polymer ?
#
loop_
_entity_poly.entity_id
_entity_poly.type
_entity_poly.pdbx_seq_one_letter_code
_entity_poly.pdbx_strand_id
1 'polypeptide(L)'
;MTEVRKLPLNTRAFDQYQRVKRWFERFKAINEGSTKDIDIQQQYDDVLAFFMNCYHLKDWLIKEDEFSTEWRKTVEQYISINECLQLCADIANGTKHFSPGNIPTRSGQQSELQPHVFPHLKDGILVGAIMKFYLVLDNGESIDAFNLAADCMKKWEDFMTTHKIFEKHKKFIDDKLSEK
;
A
#
# COMPACT_ATOMS: atom_id res chain seq x y z
N MET A 1 23.96 -10.59 25.11
CA MET A 1 23.57 -9.27 24.59
C MET A 1 23.40 -9.41 23.09
N THR A 2 22.17 -9.55 22.62
CA THR A 2 21.88 -9.57 21.18
C THR A 2 22.14 -8.18 20.66
N GLU A 3 23.12 -8.01 19.76
CA GLU A 3 23.25 -6.75 19.03
C GLU A 3 21.92 -6.45 18.36
N VAL A 4 21.23 -5.44 18.85
CA VAL A 4 20.13 -4.83 18.12
C VAL A 4 20.77 -4.32 16.84
N ARG A 5 20.57 -5.04 15.74
CA ARG A 5 20.96 -4.62 14.40
C ARG A 5 20.55 -3.15 14.29
N LYS A 6 21.52 -2.24 14.20
CA LYS A 6 21.23 -0.83 13.87
C LYS A 6 20.54 -0.90 12.52
N LEU A 7 19.21 -0.92 12.52
CA LEU A 7 18.44 -0.91 11.29
C LEU A 7 18.84 0.41 10.65
N PRO A 8 19.44 0.42 9.44
CA PRO A 8 19.62 1.67 8.74
C PRO A 8 18.24 2.31 8.74
N LEU A 9 18.16 3.56 9.21
CA LEU A 9 16.97 4.37 9.00
C LEU A 9 16.61 4.13 7.54
N ASN A 10 15.44 3.56 7.27
CA ASN A 10 14.91 3.54 5.91
C ASN A 10 15.12 4.98 5.43
N THR A 11 15.94 5.19 4.42
CA THR A 11 16.35 6.54 4.02
C THR A 11 15.98 6.84 2.59
N ARG A 12 15.66 5.78 1.82
CA ARG A 12 15.35 5.86 0.39
C ARG A 12 13.95 5.37 0.08
N ALA A 13 13.39 5.85 -1.02
CA ALA A 13 12.08 5.44 -1.52
C ALA A 13 12.02 3.93 -1.78
N PHE A 14 13.12 3.31 -2.18
CA PHE A 14 13.21 1.85 -2.31
C PHE A 14 12.93 1.12 -1.00
N ASP A 15 13.46 1.58 0.13
CA ASP A 15 13.26 0.92 1.43
C ASP A 15 11.79 0.98 1.86
N GLN A 16 11.14 2.12 1.58
CA GLN A 16 9.71 2.27 1.79
C GLN A 16 8.90 1.41 0.83
N TYR A 17 9.27 1.32 -0.46
CA TYR A 17 8.61 0.42 -1.40
C TYR A 17 8.68 -1.04 -0.94
N GLN A 18 9.84 -1.50 -0.44
CA GLN A 18 9.97 -2.84 0.16
C GLN A 18 9.09 -3.01 1.40
N ARG A 19 8.87 -1.94 2.18
CA ARG A 19 7.91 -1.96 3.29
C ARG A 19 6.48 -2.10 2.79
N VAL A 20 6.07 -1.35 1.76
CA VAL A 20 4.75 -1.52 1.12
C VAL A 20 4.58 -2.95 0.63
N LYS A 21 5.59 -3.51 -0.05
CA LYS A 21 5.56 -4.90 -0.54
C LYS A 21 5.32 -5.91 0.58
N ARG A 22 5.98 -5.76 1.74
CA ARG A 22 5.73 -6.66 2.88
C ARG A 22 4.30 -6.57 3.42
N TRP A 23 3.70 -5.37 3.44
CA TRP A 23 2.29 -5.21 3.78
C TRP A 23 1.36 -5.82 2.73
N PHE A 24 1.70 -5.68 1.45
CA PHE A 24 0.96 -6.31 0.37
C PHE A 24 0.97 -7.85 0.49
N GLU A 25 2.10 -8.47 0.81
CA GLU A 25 2.17 -9.93 1.03
C GLU A 25 1.32 -10.37 2.24
N ARG A 26 1.20 -9.55 3.29
CA ARG A 26 0.28 -9.84 4.41
C ARG A 26 -1.17 -9.76 3.96
N PHE A 27 -1.54 -8.72 3.20
CA PHE A 27 -2.89 -8.59 2.65
C PHE A 27 -3.20 -9.76 1.70
N LYS A 28 -2.23 -10.19 0.88
CA LYS A 28 -2.36 -11.38 0.03
C LYS A 28 -2.65 -12.63 0.86
N ALA A 29 -1.91 -12.87 1.94
CA ALA A 29 -2.15 -14.01 2.82
C ALA A 29 -3.55 -13.99 3.44
N ILE A 30 -4.08 -12.81 3.78
CA ILE A 30 -5.46 -12.63 4.25
C ILE A 30 -6.45 -13.00 3.15
N ASN A 31 -6.29 -12.44 1.95
CA ASN A 31 -7.18 -12.67 0.81
C ASN A 31 -7.20 -14.14 0.35
N GLU A 32 -6.08 -14.84 0.48
CA GLU A 32 -5.92 -16.27 0.18
C GLU A 32 -6.34 -17.18 1.34
N GLY A 33 -6.78 -16.63 2.48
CA GLY A 33 -7.16 -17.42 3.66
C GLY A 33 -6.01 -18.19 4.30
N SER A 34 -4.78 -17.73 4.11
CA SER A 34 -3.54 -18.37 4.59
C SER A 34 -3.07 -17.80 5.94
N THR A 35 -3.85 -16.94 6.58
CA THR A 35 -3.61 -16.42 7.93
C THR A 35 -4.07 -17.43 8.98
N LYS A 36 -3.13 -18.02 9.72
CA LYS A 36 -3.45 -18.84 10.90
C LYS A 36 -3.46 -17.95 12.13
N ASP A 37 -4.48 -18.09 12.97
CA ASP A 37 -4.55 -17.51 14.32
C ASP A 37 -4.52 -15.97 14.40
N ILE A 38 -4.86 -15.27 13.31
CA ILE A 38 -5.01 -13.80 13.29
C ILE A 38 -6.50 -13.45 13.38
N ASP A 39 -6.87 -12.66 14.38
CA ASP A 39 -8.26 -12.20 14.54
C ASP A 39 -8.68 -11.19 13.45
N ILE A 40 -9.99 -10.95 13.37
CA ILE A 40 -10.61 -10.08 12.36
C ILE A 40 -10.08 -8.65 12.41
N GLN A 41 -9.87 -8.11 13.61
CA GLN A 41 -9.43 -6.73 13.77
C GLN A 41 -7.99 -6.57 13.33
N GLN A 42 -7.12 -7.53 13.66
CA GLN A 42 -5.74 -7.53 13.21
C GLN A 42 -5.64 -7.69 11.69
N GLN A 43 -6.51 -8.48 11.05
CA GLN A 43 -6.59 -8.56 9.60
C GLN A 43 -7.00 -7.21 8.99
N TYR A 44 -8.03 -6.57 9.55
CA TYR A 44 -8.49 -5.24 9.12
C TYR A 44 -7.36 -4.19 9.25
N ASP A 45 -6.65 -4.17 10.38
CA ASP A 45 -5.51 -3.28 10.61
C ASP A 45 -4.36 -3.52 9.63
N ASP A 46 -4.07 -4.78 9.28
CA ASP A 46 -3.05 -5.12 8.29
C ASP A 46 -3.42 -4.61 6.88
N VAL A 47 -4.71 -4.66 6.51
CA VAL A 47 -5.21 -4.08 5.25
C VAL A 47 -5.10 -2.56 5.26
N LEU A 48 -5.49 -1.91 6.34
CA LEU A 48 -5.32 -0.45 6.47
C LEU A 48 -3.85 -0.05 6.46
N ALA A 49 -2.99 -0.82 7.12
CA ALA A 49 -1.55 -0.59 7.13
C ALA A 49 -0.96 -0.66 5.72
N PHE A 50 -1.45 -1.57 4.87
CA PHE A 50 -1.10 -1.59 3.45
C PHE A 50 -1.47 -0.26 2.77
N PHE A 51 -2.75 0.16 2.80
CA PHE A 51 -3.19 1.37 2.09
C PHE A 51 -2.48 2.64 2.59
N MET A 52 -2.27 2.75 3.91
CA MET A 52 -1.50 3.85 4.49
C MET A 52 -0.04 3.85 4.00
N ASN A 53 0.65 2.71 4.03
CA ASN A 53 2.04 2.65 3.57
C ASN A 53 2.17 2.86 2.06
N CYS A 54 1.20 2.35 1.29
CA CYS A 54 1.12 2.49 -0.16
C CYS A 54 0.95 3.95 -0.56
N TYR A 55 0.00 4.66 0.04
CA TYR A 55 -0.20 6.09 -0.22
C TYR A 55 1.02 6.93 0.18
N HIS A 56 1.60 6.66 1.35
CA HIS A 56 2.73 7.42 1.89
C HIS A 56 4.08 7.12 1.23
N LEU A 57 4.16 6.17 0.29
CA LEU A 57 5.36 5.99 -0.54
C LEU A 57 5.74 7.27 -1.29
N LYS A 58 4.74 8.08 -1.67
CA LYS A 58 4.94 9.38 -2.33
C LYS A 58 5.88 10.31 -1.56
N ASP A 59 5.79 10.32 -0.23
CA ASP A 59 6.54 11.25 0.62
C ASP A 59 8.04 10.93 0.61
N TRP A 60 8.36 9.66 0.37
CA TRP A 60 9.73 9.17 0.21
C TRP A 60 10.24 9.41 -1.20
N LEU A 61 9.39 9.18 -2.21
CA LEU A 61 9.72 9.50 -3.60
C LEU A 61 10.04 10.99 -3.76
N ILE A 62 9.24 11.89 -3.18
CA ILE A 62 9.49 13.35 -3.22
C ILE A 62 10.87 13.72 -2.66
N LYS A 63 11.39 12.96 -1.68
CA LYS A 63 12.68 13.20 -1.05
C LYS A 63 13.88 12.61 -1.81
N GLU A 64 13.67 11.76 -2.82
CA GLU A 64 14.75 11.18 -3.63
C GLU A 64 15.47 12.22 -4.51
N ASP A 65 14.80 13.33 -4.86
CA ASP A 65 15.35 14.38 -5.73
C ASP A 65 15.43 15.73 -5.00
N GLU A 66 16.00 15.72 -3.79
CA GLU A 66 16.38 16.91 -3.01
C GLU A 66 15.35 18.07 -3.01
N PHE A 67 14.06 17.73 -2.86
CA PHE A 67 12.95 18.68 -2.78
C PHE A 67 12.71 19.54 -4.04
N SER A 68 13.09 19.08 -5.24
CA SER A 68 12.74 19.79 -6.47
C SER A 68 11.21 19.93 -6.62
N THR A 69 10.75 21.15 -6.90
CA THR A 69 9.31 21.46 -6.94
C THR A 69 8.62 20.74 -8.09
N GLU A 70 9.33 20.61 -9.21
CA GLU A 70 8.93 19.88 -10.41
C GLU A 70 8.74 18.39 -10.11
N TRP A 71 9.70 17.75 -9.42
CA TRP A 71 9.59 16.34 -9.07
C TRP A 71 8.41 16.07 -8.13
N ARG A 72 8.21 16.95 -7.15
CA ARG A 72 7.03 16.87 -6.28
C ARG A 72 5.73 16.93 -7.09
N LYS A 73 5.63 17.83 -8.07
CA LYS A 73 4.48 17.90 -8.96
C LYS A 73 4.32 16.61 -9.76
N THR A 74 5.40 16.03 -10.30
CA THR A 74 5.36 14.77 -11.02
C THR A 74 4.80 13.63 -10.18
N VAL A 75 5.25 13.47 -8.93
CA VAL A 75 4.77 12.43 -8.02
C VAL A 75 3.28 12.63 -7.68
N GLU A 76 2.87 13.86 -7.33
CA GLU A 76 1.48 14.14 -6.98
C GLU A 76 0.53 14.03 -8.19
N GLN A 77 0.95 14.50 -9.36
CA GLN A 77 0.20 14.33 -10.61
C GLN A 77 0.03 12.86 -10.96
N TYR A 78 1.05 12.03 -10.76
CA TYR A 78 0.94 10.59 -11.01
C TYR A 78 -0.16 9.94 -10.16
N ILE A 79 -0.35 10.37 -8.91
CA ILE A 79 -1.49 9.93 -8.10
C ILE A 79 -2.80 10.44 -8.71
N SER A 80 -2.89 11.73 -9.04
CA SER A 80 -4.11 12.35 -9.55
C SER A 80 -4.62 11.80 -10.89
N ILE A 81 -3.77 11.16 -11.70
CA ILE A 81 -4.18 10.57 -12.99
C ILE A 81 -4.43 9.06 -12.91
N ASN A 82 -4.14 8.40 -11.78
CA ASN A 82 -4.34 6.96 -11.60
C ASN A 82 -5.41 6.73 -10.54
N GLU A 83 -6.60 6.33 -10.97
CA GLU A 83 -7.78 6.12 -10.11
C GLU A 83 -7.49 5.23 -8.89
N CYS A 84 -6.80 4.10 -9.08
CA CYS A 84 -6.44 3.21 -7.96
C CYS A 84 -5.62 3.92 -6.88
N LEU A 85 -4.69 4.79 -7.26
CA LEU A 85 -3.88 5.57 -6.31
C LEU A 85 -4.70 6.70 -5.66
N GLN A 86 -5.73 7.22 -6.32
CA GLN A 86 -6.67 8.17 -5.73
C GLN A 86 -7.52 7.48 -4.66
N LEU A 87 -8.11 6.33 -4.97
CA LEU A 87 -8.86 5.52 -4.00
C LEU A 87 -7.98 5.07 -2.82
N CYS A 88 -6.72 4.67 -3.08
CA CYS A 88 -5.75 4.38 -2.02
C CYS A 88 -5.49 5.59 -1.12
N ALA A 89 -5.42 6.80 -1.69
CA ALA A 89 -5.27 8.03 -0.92
C ALA A 89 -6.51 8.31 -0.06
N ASP A 90 -7.70 8.05 -0.59
CA ASP A 90 -8.96 8.26 0.11
C ASP A 90 -9.10 7.31 1.30
N ILE A 91 -8.79 6.04 1.12
CA ILE A 91 -8.73 5.06 2.23
C ILE A 91 -7.71 5.53 3.28
N ALA A 92 -6.48 5.84 2.88
CA ALA A 92 -5.40 6.22 3.79
C ALA A 92 -5.64 7.54 4.54
N ASN A 93 -6.42 8.46 3.96
CA ASN A 93 -6.81 9.70 4.63
C ASN A 93 -8.05 9.51 5.49
N GLY A 94 -9.03 8.72 5.03
CA GLY A 94 -10.24 8.38 5.78
C GLY A 94 -9.92 7.73 7.12
N THR A 95 -8.90 6.86 7.20
CA THR A 95 -8.48 6.22 8.46
C THR A 95 -7.93 7.19 9.52
N LYS A 96 -7.55 8.42 9.14
CA LYS A 96 -6.98 9.41 10.06
C LYS A 96 -8.03 10.33 10.67
N HIS A 97 -9.21 10.41 10.07
CA HIS A 97 -10.24 11.35 10.48
C HIS A 97 -11.25 10.65 11.40
N PHE A 98 -11.34 11.11 12.65
CA PHE A 98 -12.21 10.59 13.70
C PHE A 98 -13.73 10.78 13.41
N SER A 99 -14.09 11.43 12.30
CA SER A 99 -15.49 11.72 11.95
C SER A 99 -15.82 11.27 10.53
N PRO A 100 -16.88 10.47 10.33
CA PRO A 100 -17.46 10.23 9.02
C PRO A 100 -18.21 11.49 8.57
N GLY A 101 -17.67 12.22 7.59
CA GLY A 101 -18.36 13.35 6.98
C GLY A 101 -17.49 14.18 6.04
N ASN A 102 -17.95 14.33 4.80
CA ASN A 102 -17.47 15.26 3.75
C ASN A 102 -15.96 15.50 3.71
N ILE A 103 -15.15 14.45 3.85
CA ILE A 103 -13.71 14.56 3.64
C ILE A 103 -13.51 14.75 2.13
N PRO A 104 -12.79 15.80 1.68
CA PRO A 104 -12.45 15.93 0.28
C PRO A 104 -11.67 14.71 -0.18
N THR A 105 -12.23 13.96 -1.11
CA THR A 105 -11.60 12.77 -1.68
C THR A 105 -10.92 13.12 -3.00
N ARG A 106 -9.81 12.44 -3.28
CA ARG A 106 -9.10 12.56 -4.56
C ARG A 106 -9.90 11.93 -5.68
N SER A 107 -10.55 10.79 -5.42
CA SER A 107 -11.44 10.14 -6.40
C SER A 107 -12.72 10.93 -6.69
N GLY A 108 -13.08 11.86 -5.80
CA GLY A 108 -14.37 12.56 -5.87
C GLY A 108 -15.56 11.73 -5.36
N GLN A 109 -15.32 10.53 -4.83
CA GLN A 109 -16.35 9.65 -4.25
C GLN A 109 -16.10 9.43 -2.77
N GLN A 110 -17.16 9.29 -1.98
CA GLN A 110 -17.03 8.74 -0.63
C GLN A 110 -16.92 7.22 -0.72
N SER A 111 -16.15 6.62 0.17
CA SER A 111 -15.97 5.17 0.19
C SER A 111 -15.75 4.62 1.60
N GLU A 112 -16.15 3.36 1.78
CA GLU A 112 -15.97 2.62 3.03
C GLU A 112 -15.31 1.27 2.75
N LEU A 113 -14.29 0.91 3.52
CA LEU A 113 -13.67 -0.39 3.45
C LEU A 113 -14.45 -1.39 4.33
N GLN A 114 -15.07 -2.38 3.71
CA GLN A 114 -15.96 -3.33 4.40
C GLN A 114 -15.42 -4.77 4.35
N PRO A 115 -15.22 -5.43 5.51
CA PRO A 115 -14.85 -6.84 5.57
C PRO A 115 -16.07 -7.74 5.31
N HIS A 116 -15.86 -8.80 4.54
CA HIS A 116 -16.85 -9.81 4.20
C HIS A 116 -16.27 -11.20 4.45
N VAL A 117 -17.04 -12.05 5.13
CA VAL A 117 -16.62 -13.43 5.47
C VAL A 117 -17.19 -14.40 4.45
N PHE A 118 -16.32 -15.21 3.85
CA PHE A 118 -16.69 -16.24 2.88
C PHE A 118 -16.29 -17.64 3.38
N PRO A 119 -17.02 -18.71 2.98
CA PRO A 119 -16.57 -20.07 3.20
C PRO A 119 -15.22 -20.31 2.52
N HIS A 120 -14.24 -20.84 3.25
CA HIS A 120 -12.97 -21.26 2.69
C HIS A 120 -13.12 -22.71 2.21
N LEU A 121 -13.12 -22.89 0.88
CA LEU A 121 -13.14 -24.21 0.26
C LEU A 121 -11.77 -24.55 -0.32
N LYS A 122 -11.24 -25.72 0.02
CA LYS A 122 -10.05 -26.31 -0.61
C LYS A 122 -10.48 -27.60 -1.30
N ASP A 123 -10.31 -27.68 -2.62
CA ASP A 123 -10.75 -28.82 -3.44
C ASP A 123 -12.23 -29.19 -3.22
N GLY A 124 -13.09 -28.18 -3.02
CA GLY A 124 -14.52 -28.34 -2.74
C GLY A 124 -14.88 -28.69 -1.29
N ILE A 125 -13.89 -28.85 -0.41
CA ILE A 125 -14.08 -29.20 1.00
C ILE A 125 -14.01 -27.93 1.85
N LEU A 126 -14.98 -27.74 2.75
CA LEU A 126 -14.96 -26.65 3.73
C LEU A 126 -13.81 -26.82 4.72
N VAL A 127 -12.84 -25.91 4.66
CA VAL A 127 -11.65 -25.90 5.53
C VAL A 127 -11.64 -24.72 6.51
N GLY A 128 -12.61 -23.81 6.43
CA GLY A 128 -12.74 -22.68 7.35
C GLY A 128 -13.54 -21.53 6.74
N ALA A 129 -13.19 -20.31 7.16
CA ALA A 129 -13.69 -19.07 6.58
C ALA A 129 -12.52 -18.18 6.16
N ILE A 130 -12.68 -17.42 5.09
CA ILE A 130 -11.73 -16.39 4.64
C ILE A 130 -12.37 -15.01 4.77
N MET A 131 -11.53 -14.01 4.98
CA MET A 131 -11.94 -12.62 4.93
C MET A 131 -11.56 -12.01 3.60
N LYS A 132 -12.50 -11.30 2.98
CA LYS A 132 -12.25 -10.42 1.85
C LYS A 132 -12.68 -9.01 2.19
N PHE A 133 -12.06 -8.05 1.55
CA PHE A 133 -12.31 -6.64 1.80
C PHE A 133 -12.80 -6.01 0.51
N TYR A 134 -13.83 -5.19 0.61
CA TYR A 134 -14.40 -4.46 -0.50
C TYR A 134 -14.42 -2.98 -0.17
N LEU A 135 -14.05 -2.15 -1.14
CA LEU A 135 -14.29 -0.73 -1.08
C LEU A 135 -15.68 -0.47 -1.66
N VAL A 136 -16.63 -0.09 -0.80
CA VAL A 136 -18.00 0.25 -1.20
C VAL A 136 -18.07 1.76 -1.43
N LEU A 137 -18.49 2.15 -2.63
CA LEU A 137 -18.63 3.53 -3.07
C LEU A 137 -20.05 4.05 -2.79
N ASP A 138 -20.21 5.37 -2.75
CA ASP A 138 -21.49 6.04 -2.51
C ASP A 138 -22.58 5.73 -3.57
N ASN A 139 -22.17 5.40 -4.80
CA ASN A 139 -23.05 4.96 -5.88
C ASN A 139 -23.51 3.49 -5.74
N GLY A 140 -23.05 2.78 -4.70
CA GLY A 140 -23.37 1.38 -4.43
C GLY A 140 -22.49 0.36 -5.17
N GLU A 141 -21.55 0.81 -5.99
CA GLU A 141 -20.54 -0.06 -6.59
C GLU A 141 -19.56 -0.56 -5.51
N SER A 142 -19.05 -1.77 -5.70
CA SER A 142 -18.05 -2.37 -4.81
C SER A 142 -16.83 -2.80 -5.61
N ILE A 143 -15.66 -2.44 -5.10
CA ILE A 143 -14.36 -2.78 -5.68
C ILE A 143 -13.69 -3.77 -4.74
N ASP A 144 -13.18 -4.88 -5.27
CA ASP A 144 -12.35 -5.81 -4.51
C ASP A 144 -11.07 -5.09 -4.06
N ALA A 145 -10.89 -4.94 -2.75
CA ALA A 145 -9.81 -4.14 -2.20
C ALA A 145 -8.42 -4.77 -2.42
N PHE A 146 -8.35 -6.10 -2.60
CA PHE A 146 -7.09 -6.76 -2.93
C PHE A 146 -6.69 -6.50 -4.38
N ASN A 147 -7.66 -6.50 -5.32
CA ASN A 147 -7.40 -6.10 -6.70
C ASN A 147 -6.96 -4.63 -6.78
N LEU A 148 -7.64 -3.74 -6.05
CA LEU A 148 -7.24 -2.33 -5.92
C LEU A 148 -5.80 -2.19 -5.39
N ALA A 149 -5.44 -2.97 -4.37
CA ALA A 149 -4.10 -3.00 -3.81
C ALA A 149 -3.04 -3.46 -4.84
N ALA A 150 -3.34 -4.50 -5.61
CA ALA A 150 -2.47 -5.01 -6.66
C ALA A 150 -2.24 -3.96 -7.77
N ASP A 151 -3.30 -3.25 -8.17
CA ASP A 151 -3.21 -2.16 -9.15
C ASP A 151 -2.34 -1.00 -8.63
N CYS A 152 -2.48 -0.63 -7.35
CA CYS A 152 -1.64 0.40 -6.73
C CYS A 152 -0.16 -0.02 -6.73
N MET A 153 0.14 -1.26 -6.37
CA MET A 153 1.50 -1.80 -6.39
C MET A 153 2.11 -1.74 -7.79
N LYS A 154 1.34 -2.14 -8.80
CA LYS A 154 1.74 -2.07 -10.21
C LYS A 154 2.04 -0.64 -10.64
N LYS A 155 1.17 0.33 -10.31
CA LYS A 155 1.41 1.75 -10.63
C LYS A 155 2.66 2.30 -9.96
N TRP A 156 2.92 1.94 -8.70
CA TRP A 156 4.17 2.36 -8.07
C TRP A 156 5.41 1.71 -8.70
N GLU A 157 5.34 0.44 -9.07
CA GLU A 157 6.42 -0.24 -9.80
C GLU A 157 6.68 0.40 -11.17
N ASP A 158 5.62 0.71 -11.94
CA ASP A 158 5.70 1.42 -13.21
C ASP A 158 6.38 2.79 -13.04
N PHE A 159 5.96 3.56 -12.02
CA PHE A 159 6.54 4.87 -11.71
C PHE A 159 8.03 4.76 -11.36
N MET A 160 8.39 3.85 -10.47
CA MET A 160 9.76 3.66 -10.01
C MET A 160 10.67 3.14 -11.12
N THR A 161 10.16 2.29 -12.01
CA THR A 161 10.87 1.82 -13.20
C THR A 161 11.10 2.95 -14.18
N THR A 162 10.05 3.69 -14.53
CA THR A 162 10.11 4.82 -15.49
C THR A 162 11.13 5.88 -15.05
N HIS A 163 11.21 6.16 -13.75
CA HIS A 163 12.12 7.17 -13.20
C HIS A 163 13.43 6.59 -12.66
N LYS A 164 13.72 5.30 -12.97
CA LYS A 164 14.98 4.62 -12.64
C LYS A 164 15.32 4.62 -11.14
N ILE A 165 14.32 4.63 -10.27
CA ILE A 165 14.50 4.64 -8.82
C ILE A 165 15.19 3.34 -8.36
N PHE A 166 14.84 2.21 -8.97
CA PHE A 166 15.48 0.91 -8.69
C PHE A 166 16.98 0.92 -9.05
N GLU A 167 17.33 1.48 -10.22
CA GLU A 167 18.72 1.58 -10.68
C GLU A 167 19.55 2.49 -9.77
N LYS A 168 18.99 3.66 -9.38
CA LYS A 168 19.62 4.58 -8.43
C LYS A 168 19.94 3.92 -7.10
N HIS A 169 19.00 3.12 -6.57
CA HIS A 169 19.22 2.38 -5.33
C HIS A 169 20.32 1.32 -5.48
N LYS A 170 20.30 0.53 -6.56
CA LYS A 170 21.33 -0.48 -6.83
C LYS A 170 22.73 0.14 -6.86
N LYS A 171 22.90 1.23 -7.63
CA LYS A 171 24.17 1.96 -7.70
C LYS A 171 24.64 2.41 -6.32
N PHE A 172 23.75 2.96 -5.49
CA PHE A 172 24.10 3.37 -4.13
C PHE A 172 24.63 2.23 -3.25
N ILE A 173 24.02 1.03 -3.36
CA ILE A 173 24.49 -0.15 -2.64
C ILE A 173 25.86 -0.60 -3.14
N ASP A 174 26.05 -0.64 -4.46
CA ASP A 174 27.33 -1.02 -5.07
C ASP A 174 28.45 -0.07 -4.65
N ASP A 175 28.21 1.25 -4.68
CA ASP A 175 29.15 2.28 -4.23
C ASP A 175 29.53 2.05 -2.75
N LYS A 176 28.54 1.82 -1.87
CA LYS A 176 28.75 1.56 -0.43
C LYS A 176 29.51 0.27 -0.13
N LEU A 177 29.42 -0.74 -1.00
CA LEU A 177 30.15 -2.00 -0.85
C LEU A 177 31.59 -1.88 -1.35
N SER A 178 31.86 -1.02 -2.34
CA SER A 178 33.21 -0.75 -2.86
C SER A 178 34.06 0.15 -1.95
N GLU A 179 33.42 0.89 -1.04
CA GLU A 179 34.08 1.70 0.01
C GLU A 179 34.56 0.89 1.23
N LYS A 180 34.32 -0.44 1.25
CA LYS A 180 34.71 -1.36 2.34
C LYS A 180 35.79 -2.33 1.91
#